data_AF-A0A2N2ZF89-F1
#
_entry.id   AF-A0A2N2ZF89-F1
#
_cell.length_a   1.000
_cell.length_b   1.000
_cell.length_c   1.000
_cell.angle_alpha   90.00
_cell.angle_beta   90.00
_cell.angle_gamma   90.00
#
_symmetry.space_group_name_H-M   'P 1'
#
loop_
_entity.id
_entity.type
_entity.pdbx_description
1 polymer ?
#
loop_
_entity_poly.entity_id
_entity_poly.type
_entity_poly.pdbx_seq_one_letter_code
_entity_poly.pdbx_strand_id
1 'polypeptide(L)'
;MKKFLERENLRYAMVGGGSWATALAKLLLNHQPRISWFIRDEVVIESIIKRGHNPYYLQAVEFDPARIDFTSDINEVIDSADVLVFAIPSAYFMNVAENINRTLEDKFIITAIKGMVPVENISIAEYFNITHSVPFSRIGVISGPCHAEEVAMERLSYLTLSSKYIEVARS
;
A
#
# COMPACT_ATOMS: atom_id res chain seq x y z
N MET A 1 -5.12 17.88 -8.88
CA MET A 1 -4.37 17.66 -7.64
C MET A 1 -5.03 18.33 -6.44
N LYS A 2 -5.18 19.67 -6.40
CA LYS A 2 -5.95 20.35 -5.33
C LYS A 2 -7.31 19.68 -5.05
N LYS A 3 -8.10 19.47 -6.10
CA LYS A 3 -9.38 18.74 -6.02
C LYS A 3 -9.31 17.31 -5.48
N PHE A 4 -8.16 16.63 -5.52
CA PHE A 4 -8.01 15.26 -4.97
C PHE A 4 -7.69 15.31 -3.47
N LEU A 5 -6.76 16.19 -3.08
CA LEU A 5 -6.40 16.41 -1.67
C LEU A 5 -7.50 17.09 -0.85
N GLU A 6 -8.39 17.84 -1.52
CA GLU A 6 -9.58 18.46 -0.91
C GLU A 6 -10.75 17.47 -0.72
N ARG A 7 -10.62 16.20 -1.16
CA ARG A 7 -11.68 15.21 -0.95
C ARG A 7 -11.70 14.79 0.51
N GLU A 8 -12.85 14.94 1.14
CA GLU A 8 -13.10 14.34 2.45
C GLU A 8 -13.34 12.83 2.31
N ASN A 9 -12.98 12.07 3.35
CA ASN A 9 -13.23 10.63 3.46
C ASN A 9 -12.62 9.77 2.35
N LEU A 10 -11.36 10.03 1.98
CA LEU A 10 -10.60 9.15 1.10
C LEU A 10 -10.57 7.72 1.64
N ARG A 11 -10.78 6.74 0.77
CA ARG A 11 -10.65 5.32 1.11
C ARG A 11 -9.26 4.83 0.75
N TYR A 12 -8.66 4.08 1.67
CA TYR A 12 -7.28 3.61 1.56
C TYR A 12 -7.26 2.10 1.39
N ALA A 13 -6.34 1.63 0.55
CA ALA A 13 -6.02 0.23 0.49
C ALA A 13 -4.53 -0.07 0.60
N MET A 14 -4.23 -1.19 1.24
CA MET A 14 -2.90 -1.79 1.31
C MET A 14 -2.79 -2.92 0.28
N VAL A 15 -1.68 -2.93 -0.46
CA VAL A 15 -1.36 -3.97 -1.44
C VAL A 15 -0.06 -4.65 -1.03
N GLY A 16 -0.17 -5.89 -0.52
CA GLY A 16 0.94 -6.73 -0.07
C GLY A 16 0.70 -7.30 1.33
N GLY A 17 1.27 -8.47 1.63
CA GLY A 17 1.05 -9.17 2.91
C GLY A 17 2.32 -9.44 3.74
N GLY A 18 3.47 -8.86 3.36
CA GLY A 18 4.75 -9.04 4.07
C GLY A 18 4.91 -8.11 5.27
N SER A 19 6.01 -8.22 6.01
CA SER A 19 6.27 -7.40 7.22
C SER A 19 6.07 -5.91 7.00
N TRP A 20 6.58 -5.36 5.88
CA TRP A 20 6.45 -3.93 5.60
C TRP A 20 5.00 -3.50 5.32
N ALA A 21 4.26 -4.30 4.55
CA ALA A 21 2.84 -4.05 4.32
C ALA A 21 2.03 -4.16 5.62
N THR A 22 2.33 -5.14 6.47
CA THR A 22 1.70 -5.29 7.80
C THR A 22 1.96 -4.07 8.69
N ALA A 23 3.19 -3.56 8.71
CA ALA A 23 3.53 -2.36 9.48
C ALA A 23 2.76 -1.12 8.98
N LEU A 24 2.71 -0.92 7.66
CA LEU A 24 1.98 0.21 7.06
C LEU A 24 0.47 0.06 7.20
N ALA A 25 -0.09 -1.15 7.16
CA ALA A 25 -1.51 -1.39 7.39
C ALA A 25 -1.90 -1.00 8.83
N LYS A 26 -1.05 -1.32 9.82
CA LYS A 26 -1.24 -0.91 11.21
C LYS A 26 -1.22 0.62 11.32
N LEU A 27 -0.23 1.26 10.71
CA LEU A 27 -0.14 2.72 10.68
C LEU A 27 -1.37 3.36 10.02
N LEU A 28 -1.83 2.85 8.87
CA LEU A 28 -3.04 3.34 8.21
C LEU A 28 -4.26 3.22 9.13
N LEU A 29 -4.45 2.09 9.80
CA LEU A 29 -5.57 1.88 10.73
C LEU A 29 -5.49 2.74 11.99
N ASN A 30 -4.34 3.31 12.35
CA ASN A 30 -4.28 4.31 13.41
C ASN A 30 -4.90 5.65 12.99
N HIS A 31 -4.93 5.94 11.68
CA HIS A 31 -5.42 7.20 11.13
C HIS A 31 -6.72 7.08 10.33
N GLN A 32 -7.09 5.86 9.93
CA GLN A 32 -8.26 5.58 9.10
C GLN A 32 -9.22 4.64 9.84
N PRO A 33 -10.54 4.88 9.79
CA PRO A 33 -11.51 4.02 10.46
C PRO A 33 -11.53 2.60 9.87
N ARG A 34 -11.31 2.47 8.56
CA ARG A 34 -11.33 1.21 7.81
C ARG A 34 -10.36 1.28 6.63
N ILE A 35 -9.81 0.13 6.22
CA ILE A 35 -9.02 -0.02 4.98
C ILE A 35 -9.45 -1.26 4.20
N SER A 36 -9.18 -1.29 2.90
CA SER A 36 -9.13 -2.55 2.15
C SER A 36 -7.70 -3.10 2.14
N TRP A 37 -7.53 -4.43 2.13
CA TRP A 37 -6.21 -5.05 2.17
C TRP A 37 -6.12 -6.23 1.23
N PHE A 38 -5.35 -6.05 0.15
CA PHE A 38 -4.98 -7.11 -0.77
C PHE A 38 -3.83 -7.95 -0.18
N ILE A 39 -4.10 -9.25 -0.02
CA ILE A 39 -3.09 -10.25 0.29
C ILE A 39 -3.29 -11.43 -0.68
N ARG A 40 -2.27 -11.76 -1.47
CA ARG A 40 -2.36 -12.81 -2.51
C ARG A 40 -2.77 -14.18 -1.97
N ASP A 41 -2.36 -14.51 -0.76
CA ASP A 41 -2.59 -15.83 -0.15
C ASP A 41 -3.84 -15.79 0.74
N GLU A 42 -4.89 -16.48 0.31
CA GLU A 42 -6.17 -16.56 1.04
C GLU A 42 -6.02 -17.21 2.41
N VAL A 43 -5.08 -18.15 2.58
CA VAL A 43 -4.82 -18.78 3.89
C VAL A 43 -4.29 -17.76 4.90
N VAL A 44 -3.50 -16.78 4.43
CA VAL A 44 -3.05 -15.66 5.26
C VAL A 44 -4.21 -14.77 5.66
N ILE A 45 -5.11 -14.45 4.72
CA ILE A 45 -6.32 -13.67 4.98
C ILE A 45 -7.17 -14.34 6.06
N GLU A 46 -7.51 -15.62 5.88
CA GLU A 46 -8.32 -16.38 6.82
C GLU A 46 -7.68 -16.43 8.21
N SER A 47 -6.35 -16.57 8.29
CA SER A 47 -5.63 -16.54 9.56
C SER A 47 -5.76 -15.18 10.24
N ILE A 48 -5.63 -14.06 9.50
CA ILE A 48 -5.76 -12.72 10.09
C ILE A 48 -7.20 -12.49 10.56
N ILE A 49 -8.20 -12.88 9.78
CA ILE A 49 -9.62 -12.77 10.16
C ILE A 49 -9.89 -13.54 11.46
N LYS A 50 -9.34 -14.75 11.59
CA LYS A 50 -9.59 -15.62 12.74
C LYS A 50 -8.77 -15.24 13.98
N ARG A 51 -7.53 -14.80 13.80
CA ARG A 51 -6.56 -14.62 14.90
C ARG A 51 -6.24 -13.16 15.21
N GLY A 52 -6.65 -12.23 14.35
CA GLY A 52 -6.33 -10.81 14.48
C GLY A 52 -4.89 -10.45 14.15
N HIS A 53 -4.05 -11.38 13.67
CA HIS A 53 -2.65 -11.09 13.33
C HIS A 53 -2.19 -11.89 12.11
N ASN A 54 -1.16 -11.36 11.44
CA ASN A 54 -0.53 -12.05 10.31
C ASN A 54 0.27 -13.26 10.83
N PRO A 55 0.05 -14.48 10.31
CA PRO A 55 0.66 -15.70 10.83
C PRO A 55 2.14 -15.84 10.49
N TYR A 56 2.66 -15.12 9.50
CA TYR A 56 4.04 -15.28 9.03
C TYR A 56 4.91 -14.04 9.29
N TYR A 57 4.30 -12.85 9.32
CA TYR A 57 5.01 -11.58 9.41
C TYR A 57 4.49 -10.73 10.56
N LEU A 58 5.40 -10.16 11.36
CA LEU A 58 5.06 -9.27 12.48
C LEU A 58 3.92 -9.82 13.36
N GLN A 59 4.04 -11.07 13.83
CA GLN A 59 3.00 -11.77 14.59
C GLN A 59 2.54 -11.05 15.87
N ALA A 60 3.36 -10.14 16.42
CA ALA A 60 3.01 -9.32 17.57
C ALA A 60 2.07 -8.14 17.23
N VAL A 61 1.80 -7.88 15.95
CA VAL A 61 0.93 -6.81 15.50
C VAL A 61 -0.50 -7.32 15.42
N GLU A 62 -1.37 -6.73 16.23
CA GLU A 62 -2.78 -7.04 16.26
C GLU A 62 -3.61 -6.05 15.41
N PHE A 63 -4.60 -6.62 14.76
CA PHE A 63 -5.61 -5.97 13.93
C PHE A 63 -7.00 -6.31 14.46
N ASP A 64 -7.91 -5.36 14.32
CA ASP A 64 -9.35 -5.61 14.41
C ASP A 64 -9.85 -5.95 13.00
N PRO A 65 -10.18 -7.23 12.70
CA PRO A 65 -10.59 -7.62 11.36
C PRO A 65 -11.89 -6.95 10.90
N ALA A 66 -12.73 -6.46 11.82
CA ALA A 66 -13.96 -5.74 11.47
C ALA A 66 -13.68 -4.40 10.76
N ARG A 67 -12.45 -3.88 10.88
CA ARG A 67 -11.98 -2.64 10.25
C ARG A 67 -11.23 -2.88 8.93
N ILE A 68 -11.22 -4.10 8.42
CA ILE A 68 -10.43 -4.46 7.25
C ILE A 68 -11.27 -5.27 6.27
N ASP A 69 -11.36 -4.78 5.03
CA ASP A 69 -11.92 -5.53 3.91
C ASP A 69 -10.79 -6.28 3.20
N PHE A 70 -10.61 -7.55 3.54
CA PHE A 70 -9.59 -8.40 2.92
C PHE A 70 -10.08 -8.95 1.58
N THR A 71 -9.15 -9.07 0.62
CA THR A 71 -9.39 -9.79 -0.63
C THR A 71 -8.07 -10.28 -1.23
N SER A 72 -8.15 -11.36 -2.00
CA SER A 72 -7.07 -11.90 -2.83
C SER A 72 -7.13 -11.40 -4.28
N ASP A 73 -8.13 -10.57 -4.64
CA ASP A 73 -8.26 -9.93 -5.96
C ASP A 73 -7.79 -8.47 -5.90
N ILE A 74 -6.75 -8.16 -6.69
CA ILE A 74 -6.20 -6.80 -6.77
C ILE A 74 -7.21 -5.80 -7.35
N ASN A 75 -8.12 -6.24 -8.22
CA ASN A 75 -9.08 -5.39 -8.88
C ASN A 75 -10.20 -4.94 -7.94
N GLU A 76 -10.63 -5.81 -7.02
CA GLU A 76 -11.58 -5.45 -5.96
C GLU A 76 -11.01 -4.34 -5.06
N VAL A 77 -9.71 -4.42 -4.73
CA VAL A 77 -9.03 -3.38 -3.95
C VAL A 77 -8.90 -2.06 -4.71
N ILE A 78 -8.65 -2.11 -6.01
CA ILE A 78 -8.59 -0.91 -6.84
C ILE A 78 -9.96 -0.23 -6.90
N ASP A 79 -11.03 -1.00 -7.03
CA ASP A 79 -12.40 -0.49 -7.10
C ASP A 79 -12.86 0.11 -5.75
N SER A 80 -12.37 -0.42 -4.62
CA SER A 80 -12.79 -0.01 -3.27
C SER A 80 -12.09 1.24 -2.73
N ALA A 81 -10.98 1.67 -3.31
CA ALA A 81 -10.12 2.72 -2.74
C ALA A 81 -9.85 3.90 -3.69
N ASP A 82 -9.51 5.03 -3.08
CA ASP A 82 -9.03 6.25 -3.75
C ASP A 82 -7.49 6.33 -3.69
N VAL A 83 -6.90 5.84 -2.59
CA VAL A 83 -5.45 5.79 -2.36
C VAL A 83 -4.99 4.34 -2.23
N LEU A 84 -4.02 3.94 -3.05
CA LEU A 84 -3.46 2.59 -3.09
C LEU A 84 -2.01 2.61 -2.60
N VAL A 85 -1.72 1.90 -1.51
CA VAL A 85 -0.37 1.77 -0.95
C VAL A 85 0.23 0.43 -1.34
N PHE A 86 1.21 0.45 -2.23
CA PHE A 86 1.92 -0.75 -2.70
C PHE A 86 3.15 -1.02 -1.83
N ALA A 87 3.18 -2.18 -1.18
CA ALA A 87 4.24 -2.61 -0.27
C ALA A 87 4.62 -4.09 -0.49
N ILE A 88 4.81 -4.47 -1.76
CA ILE A 88 5.25 -5.80 -2.18
C ILE A 88 6.77 -5.76 -2.45
N PRO A 89 7.56 -6.80 -2.13
CA PRO A 89 8.94 -6.85 -2.58
C PRO A 89 9.04 -6.69 -4.10
N SER A 90 9.98 -5.88 -4.58
CA SER A 90 10.12 -5.56 -6.02
C SER A 90 10.22 -6.80 -6.92
N ALA A 91 10.89 -7.85 -6.46
CA ALA A 91 10.98 -9.14 -7.16
C ALA A 91 9.63 -9.83 -7.44
N TYR A 92 8.58 -9.50 -6.70
CA TYR A 92 7.23 -10.06 -6.85
C TYR A 92 6.21 -9.03 -7.34
N PHE A 93 6.63 -7.80 -7.64
CA PHE A 93 5.74 -6.72 -8.04
C PHE A 93 4.96 -7.08 -9.32
N MET A 94 5.66 -7.60 -10.35
CA MET A 94 5.04 -7.93 -11.63
C MET A 94 3.95 -9.00 -11.51
N ASN A 95 4.14 -9.98 -10.61
CA ASN A 95 3.13 -11.01 -10.34
C ASN A 95 1.79 -10.45 -9.84
N VAL A 96 1.76 -9.21 -9.34
CA VAL A 96 0.53 -8.51 -8.97
C VAL A 96 0.14 -7.49 -10.02
N ALA A 97 1.11 -6.71 -10.53
CA ALA A 97 0.86 -5.63 -11.47
C ALA A 97 0.28 -6.11 -12.80
N GLU A 98 0.68 -7.29 -13.29
CA GLU A 98 0.14 -7.87 -14.53
C GLU A 98 -1.34 -8.29 -14.43
N ASN A 99 -1.84 -8.49 -13.20
CA ASN A 99 -3.23 -8.88 -12.95
C ASN A 99 -4.18 -7.67 -12.81
N ILE A 100 -3.65 -6.45 -12.93
CA ILE A 100 -4.45 -5.22 -12.87
C ILE A 100 -5.15 -5.02 -14.21
N ASN A 101 -6.48 -5.14 -14.21
CA ASN A 101 -7.34 -4.90 -15.37
C ASN A 101 -8.26 -3.67 -15.19
N ARG A 102 -8.10 -2.94 -14.08
CA ARG A 102 -8.81 -1.69 -13.78
C ARG A 102 -7.96 -0.48 -14.13
N THR A 103 -8.63 0.63 -14.45
CA THR A 103 -7.95 1.90 -14.61
C THR A 103 -7.44 2.41 -13.26
N LEU A 104 -6.24 3.00 -13.27
CA LEU A 104 -5.66 3.69 -12.12
C LEU A 104 -5.70 5.21 -12.30
N GLU A 105 -6.37 5.69 -13.36
CA GLU A 105 -6.40 7.10 -13.75
C GLU A 105 -7.15 8.01 -12.78
N ASP A 106 -7.90 7.51 -11.81
CA ASP A 106 -8.56 8.29 -10.76
C ASP A 106 -7.88 8.11 -9.39
N LYS A 107 -6.90 7.20 -9.30
CA LYS A 107 -6.26 6.79 -8.05
C LYS A 107 -5.07 7.67 -7.70
N PHE A 108 -4.75 7.70 -6.41
CA PHE A 108 -3.46 8.13 -5.92
C PHE A 108 -2.65 6.92 -5.49
N ILE A 109 -1.43 6.79 -6.02
CA ILE A 109 -0.56 5.65 -5.77
C ILE A 109 0.51 6.06 -4.78
N ILE A 110 0.69 5.30 -3.71
CA ILE A 110 1.83 5.39 -2.83
C ILE A 110 2.63 4.11 -2.99
N THR A 111 3.87 4.19 -3.47
CA THR A 111 4.78 3.04 -3.48
C THR A 111 5.73 3.11 -2.29
N ALA A 112 5.74 2.06 -1.49
CA ALA A 112 6.71 1.83 -0.43
C ALA A 112 7.61 0.63 -0.77
N ILE A 113 7.67 0.27 -2.05
CA ILE A 113 8.47 -0.84 -2.59
C ILE A 113 9.93 -0.39 -2.70
N LYS A 114 10.83 -1.18 -2.10
CA LYS A 114 12.28 -1.00 -2.29
C LYS A 114 12.75 -1.76 -3.53
N GLY A 115 13.38 -1.05 -4.46
CA GLY A 115 13.93 -1.60 -5.70
C GLY A 115 13.26 -1.07 -6.97
N MET A 116 13.46 -1.79 -8.06
CA MET A 116 12.99 -1.43 -9.41
C MET A 116 12.15 -2.57 -9.98
N VAL A 117 11.41 -2.30 -11.05
CA VAL A 117 10.75 -3.37 -11.81
C VAL A 117 11.84 -4.26 -12.44
N PRO A 118 11.86 -5.57 -12.14
CA PRO A 118 12.83 -6.49 -12.71
C PRO A 118 12.69 -6.58 -14.22
N VAL A 119 13.80 -6.70 -14.96
CA VAL A 119 13.87 -6.73 -16.44
C VAL A 119 13.84 -5.35 -17.10
N GLU A 120 12.81 -4.52 -16.87
CA GLU A 120 12.70 -3.19 -17.50
C GLU A 120 13.69 -2.17 -16.91
N ASN A 121 14.19 -2.42 -15.69
CA ASN A 121 15.15 -1.57 -14.99
C ASN A 121 14.65 -0.13 -14.81
N ILE A 122 13.33 0.02 -14.58
CA ILE A 122 12.65 1.27 -14.27
C ILE A 122 12.16 1.27 -12.82
N SER A 123 11.97 2.44 -12.23
CA SER A 123 11.36 2.55 -10.91
C SER A 123 9.88 2.14 -10.94
N ILE A 124 9.34 1.78 -9.77
CA ILE A 124 7.92 1.44 -9.62
C ILE A 124 7.02 2.63 -10.01
N ALA A 125 7.45 3.85 -9.72
CA ALA A 125 6.74 5.07 -10.11
C ALA A 125 6.69 5.25 -11.65
N GLU A 126 7.81 5.00 -12.34
CA GLU A 126 7.87 5.02 -13.81
C GLU A 126 6.97 3.96 -14.43
N TYR A 127 6.94 2.75 -13.86
CA TYR A 127 6.02 1.70 -14.31
C TYR A 127 4.56 2.14 -14.26
N PHE A 128 4.09 2.68 -13.13
CA PHE A 128 2.71 3.18 -13.04
C PHE A 128 2.44 4.33 -14.02
N ASN A 129 3.44 5.17 -14.29
CA ASN A 129 3.30 6.26 -15.24
C ASN A 129 3.21 5.79 -16.69
N ILE A 130 4.08 4.85 -17.10
CA ILE A 130 4.17 4.35 -18.47
C ILE A 130 3.04 3.36 -18.78
N THR A 131 2.83 2.40 -17.89
CA THR A 131 1.92 1.26 -18.14
C THR A 131 0.46 1.58 -17.80
N HIS A 132 0.23 2.39 -16.77
CA HIS A 132 -1.12 2.70 -16.28
C HIS A 132 -1.50 4.18 -16.42
N SER A 133 -0.71 4.98 -17.13
CA SER A 133 -0.95 6.41 -17.38
C SER A 133 -1.15 7.25 -16.10
N VAL A 134 -0.65 6.78 -14.95
CA VAL A 134 -0.78 7.52 -13.68
C VAL A 134 0.21 8.68 -13.72
N PRO A 135 -0.23 9.95 -13.68
CA PRO A 135 0.70 11.07 -13.73
C PRO A 135 1.54 11.09 -12.45
N PHE A 136 2.84 11.41 -12.55
CA PHE A 136 3.74 11.52 -11.38
C PHE A 136 3.22 12.41 -10.24
N SER A 137 2.33 13.37 -10.55
CA SER A 137 1.66 14.17 -9.53
C SER A 137 0.82 13.33 -8.56
N ARG A 138 0.30 12.19 -9.00
CA ARG A 138 -0.53 11.23 -8.24
C ARG A 138 0.26 10.02 -7.78
N ILE A 139 1.58 10.14 -7.72
CA ILE A 139 2.46 9.11 -7.20
C ILE A 139 3.25 9.70 -6.02
N GLY A 140 3.20 9.01 -4.89
CA GLY A 140 4.04 9.23 -3.72
C GLY A 140 4.97 8.04 -3.52
N VAL A 141 6.14 8.29 -2.95
CA VAL A 141 7.13 7.26 -2.62
C VAL A 141 7.49 7.35 -1.14
N ILE A 142 7.26 6.29 -0.38
CA ILE A 142 7.72 6.17 1.01
C ILE A 142 9.07 5.47 0.98
N SER A 143 10.08 6.09 1.59
CA SER A 143 11.43 5.53 1.72
C SER A 143 12.09 5.96 3.03
N GLY A 144 13.19 5.31 3.42
CA GLY A 144 13.96 5.66 4.62
C GLY A 144 14.57 4.42 5.31
N PRO A 145 15.53 4.64 6.22
CA PRO A 145 16.06 3.59 7.07
C PRO A 145 15.05 3.30 8.18
N CYS A 146 14.29 2.23 8.00
CA CYS A 146 13.31 1.78 8.98
C CYS A 146 13.19 0.26 8.94
N HIS A 147 13.15 -0.37 10.11
CA HIS A 147 12.73 -1.77 10.23
C HIS A 147 11.20 -1.84 10.36
N ALA A 148 10.59 -2.84 9.74
CA ALA A 148 9.13 -2.97 9.75
C ALA A 148 8.60 -3.19 11.16
N GLU A 149 9.36 -3.93 11.98
CA GLU A 149 9.10 -4.19 13.40
C GLU A 149 9.02 -2.90 14.21
N GLU A 150 9.95 -1.95 13.99
CA GLU A 150 10.00 -0.70 14.73
C GLU A 150 8.81 0.19 14.40
N VAL A 151 8.46 0.30 13.11
CA VAL A 151 7.30 1.07 12.66
C VAL A 151 6.00 0.46 13.18
N ALA A 152 5.85 -0.86 13.14
CA ALA A 152 4.65 -1.53 13.62
C ALA A 152 4.49 -1.51 15.15
N MET A 153 5.60 -1.39 15.89
CA MET A 153 5.63 -1.18 17.33
C MET A 153 5.54 0.30 17.73
N GLU A 154 5.28 1.20 16.78
CA GLU A 154 5.16 2.65 17.00
C GLU A 154 6.43 3.27 17.64
N ARG A 155 7.59 2.66 17.38
CA ARG A 155 8.87 3.24 17.80
C ARG A 155 9.20 4.44 16.95
N LEU A 156 9.88 5.41 17.55
CA LEU A 156 10.33 6.63 16.88
C LEU A 156 11.12 6.27 15.61
N SER A 157 10.53 6.55 14.45
CA SER A 157 11.05 6.22 13.14
C SER A 157 10.87 7.42 12.21
N TYR A 158 11.84 7.66 11.32
CA TYR A 158 11.78 8.76 10.36
C TYR A 158 11.65 8.21 8.95
N LEU A 159 10.48 8.38 8.35
CA LEU A 159 10.20 8.05 6.96
C LEU A 159 10.18 9.32 6.12
N THR A 160 10.65 9.21 4.88
CA THR A 160 10.54 10.25 3.88
C THR A 160 9.43 9.88 2.90
N LEU A 161 8.44 10.76 2.76
CA LEU A 161 7.46 10.72 1.69
C LEU A 161 7.90 11.71 0.60
N SER A 162 8.15 11.22 -0.60
CA SER A 162 8.48 12.02 -1.78
C SER A 162 7.29 12.05 -2.74
N SER A 163 6.99 13.23 -3.28
CA SER A 163 6.03 13.38 -4.38
C SER A 163 6.43 14.59 -5.24
N LYS A 164 5.86 14.69 -6.44
CA LYS A 164 6.07 15.84 -7.33
C LYS A 164 5.63 17.17 -6.70
N TYR A 165 4.66 17.13 -5.79
CA TYR A 165 4.12 18.31 -5.11
C TYR A 165 4.30 18.17 -3.59
N ILE A 166 4.84 19.20 -2.95
CA ILE A 166 5.14 19.20 -1.51
C ILE A 166 3.88 19.10 -0.65
N GLU A 167 2.75 19.58 -1.17
CA GLU A 167 1.44 19.54 -0.51
C GLU A 167 0.99 18.10 -0.29
N VAL A 168 1.27 17.21 -1.24
CA VAL A 168 1.00 15.77 -1.14
C VAL A 168 1.92 15.10 -0.12
N ALA A 169 3.17 15.55 -0.02
CA ALA A 169 4.13 14.99 0.93
C ALA A 169 3.88 15.45 2.38
N ARG A 170 3.03 16.47 2.59
CA ARG A 170 2.71 17.06 3.90
C ARG A 170 1.30 16.74 4.41
N SER A 171 0.41 16.26 3.53
CA SER A 171 -0.97 15.87 3.83
C SER A 171 -1.04 14.48 4.46
#